data_AF-M5RZ61-F1
#
_entry.id   AF-M5RZ61-F1
#
_cell.length_a   1.000
_cell.length_b   1.000
_cell.length_c   1.000
_cell.angle_alpha   90.00
_cell.angle_beta   90.00
_cell.angle_gamma   90.00
#
_symmetry.space_group_name_H-M   'P 1'
#
loop_
_entity.id
_entity.type
_entity.pdbx_description
1 polymer ?
#
loop_
_entity_poly.entity_id
_entity_poly.type
_entity_poly.pdbx_seq_one_letter_code
_entity_poly.pdbx_strand_id
1 'polypeptide(L)'
;MTETLHNGWTLRFRPNVHMYCHELTATRGDHELQVSCEDMPSGGVGIWPYSLEFDTATYADLLVALRSWAADLDADYRLYVSRDEFETN
;
A
#
# COMPACT_ATOMS: atom_id res chain seq x y z
N MET A 1 -12.82 2.84 -7.91
CA MET A 1 -11.36 2.81 -8.17
C MET A 1 -10.88 4.23 -7.94
N THR A 2 -9.94 4.40 -7.03
CA THR A 2 -9.40 5.71 -6.67
C THR A 2 -7.93 5.74 -7.06
N GLU A 3 -7.51 6.83 -7.66
CA GLU A 3 -6.14 7.04 -8.11
C GLU A 3 -5.59 8.31 -7.47
N THR A 4 -4.44 8.23 -6.83
CA THR A 4 -3.80 9.36 -6.15
C THR A 4 -2.30 9.37 -6.41
N LEU A 5 -1.69 10.57 -6.42
CA LEU A 5 -0.26 10.75 -6.64
C LEU A 5 0.45 11.06 -5.31
N HIS A 6 1.34 10.18 -4.86
CA HIS A 6 2.13 10.36 -3.64
C HIS A 6 3.60 10.09 -3.91
N ASN A 7 4.48 11.05 -3.60
CA ASN A 7 5.94 10.92 -3.78
C ASN A 7 6.37 10.43 -5.20
N GLY A 8 5.66 10.88 -6.24
CA GLY A 8 5.90 10.47 -7.63
C GLY A 8 5.37 9.08 -7.99
N TRP A 9 4.71 8.38 -7.07
CA TRP A 9 3.99 7.13 -7.30
C TRP A 9 2.50 7.40 -7.50
N THR A 10 1.96 6.86 -8.58
CA THR A 10 0.51 6.79 -8.80
C THR A 10 -0.01 5.53 -8.11
N LEU A 11 -0.81 5.69 -7.06
CA LEU A 11 -1.42 4.61 -6.30
C LEU A 11 -2.86 4.44 -6.74
N ARG A 12 -3.20 3.22 -7.17
CA ARG A 12 -4.54 2.85 -7.65
C ARG A 12 -5.12 1.81 -6.71
N PHE A 13 -6.19 2.18 -6.00
CA PHE A 13 -6.87 1.29 -5.08
C PHE A 13 -8.25 0.91 -5.62
N ARG A 14 -8.51 -0.40 -5.63
CA ARG A 14 -9.80 -0.98 -5.97
C ARG A 14 -10.21 -1.95 -4.85
N PRO A 15 -11.16 -1.55 -3.98
CA PRO A 15 -11.70 -2.44 -2.98
C PRO A 15 -12.51 -3.54 -3.66
N ASN A 16 -12.29 -4.77 -3.23
CA ASN A 16 -13.03 -5.93 -3.70
C ASN A 16 -14.14 -6.27 -2.68
N VAL A 17 -15.37 -5.82 -2.95
CA VAL A 17 -16.50 -5.92 -1.99
C VAL A 17 -16.92 -7.38 -1.66
N HIS A 18 -16.39 -8.37 -2.39
CA HIS A 18 -16.70 -9.80 -2.18
C HIS A 18 -15.50 -10.63 -1.70
N MET A 19 -14.32 -10.03 -1.52
CA MET A 19 -13.09 -10.73 -1.12
C MET A 19 -12.28 -9.86 -0.16
N TYR A 20 -11.59 -10.49 0.78
CA TYR A 20 -10.74 -9.77 1.73
C TYR A 20 -9.57 -9.06 1.04
N CYS A 21 -8.99 -9.66 0.00
CA CYS A 21 -7.85 -9.07 -0.72
C CYS A 21 -8.32 -7.98 -1.69
N HIS A 22 -7.68 -6.81 -1.62
CA HIS A 22 -7.93 -5.71 -2.53
C HIS A 22 -6.85 -5.60 -3.59
N GLU A 23 -7.13 -4.83 -4.63
CA GLU A 23 -6.14 -4.49 -5.65
C GLU A 23 -5.57 -3.10 -5.33
N LEU A 24 -4.31 -3.07 -4.92
CA LEU A 24 -3.53 -1.85 -4.74
C LEU A 24 -2.34 -1.91 -5.70
N THR A 25 -2.31 -0.99 -6.64
CA THR A 25 -1.25 -0.90 -7.66
C THR A 25 -0.45 0.37 -7.45
N ALA A 26 0.87 0.29 -7.52
CA ALA A 26 1.76 1.44 -7.49
C ALA A 26 2.51 1.57 -8.82
N THR A 27 2.44 2.75 -9.43
CA THR A 27 3.05 3.01 -10.74
C THR A 27 3.97 4.23 -10.67
N ARG A 28 5.22 4.09 -11.14
CA ARG A 28 6.17 5.20 -11.30
C ARG A 28 6.95 5.02 -12.60
N GLY A 29 6.77 5.94 -13.54
CA GLY A 29 7.28 5.78 -14.90
C GLY A 29 6.68 4.54 -15.57
N ASP A 30 7.53 3.67 -16.12
CA ASP A 30 7.13 2.42 -16.79
C ASP A 30 7.05 1.21 -15.82
N HIS A 31 7.24 1.45 -14.52
CA HIS A 31 7.16 0.40 -13.50
C HIS A 31 5.80 0.43 -12.81
N GLU A 32 5.02 -0.63 -13.01
CA GLU A 32 3.78 -0.90 -12.32
C GLU A 32 3.95 -2.16 -11.47
N LEU A 33 3.46 -2.12 -10.23
CA LEU A 33 3.57 -3.21 -9.28
C LEU A 33 2.28 -3.36 -8.47
N GLN A 34 1.94 -4.59 -8.12
CA GLN A 34 0.82 -4.89 -7.25
C GLN A 34 1.31 -5.04 -5.81
N VAL A 35 0.84 -4.17 -4.93
CA VAL A 35 1.10 -4.24 -3.49
C VAL A 35 0.02 -5.10 -2.86
N SER A 36 0.42 -6.14 -2.13
CA SER A 36 -0.54 -6.98 -1.39
C SER A 36 -1.22 -6.15 -0.31
N CYS A 37 -2.55 -6.16 -0.30
CA CYS A 37 -3.36 -5.54 0.74
C CYS A 37 -4.70 -6.26 0.92
N GLU A 38 -5.24 -6.20 2.13
CA GLU A 38 -6.51 -6.85 2.48
C GLU A 38 -7.17 -6.18 3.70
N ASP A 39 -8.48 -6.40 3.84
CA ASP A 39 -9.21 -6.04 5.06
C ASP A 39 -8.71 -6.85 6.25
N MET A 40 -8.34 -6.16 7.33
CA MET A 40 -7.92 -6.80 8.57
C MET A 40 -9.15 -7.29 9.37
N PRO A 41 -9.08 -8.45 10.06
CA PRO A 41 -10.16 -8.91 10.93
C PRO A 41 -10.53 -7.94 12.06
N SER A 42 -9.58 -7.08 12.47
CA SER A 42 -9.78 -6.03 13.46
C SER A 42 -10.44 -4.76 12.92
N GLY A 43 -10.72 -4.72 11.61
CA GLY A 43 -11.03 -3.49 10.88
C GLY A 43 -9.77 -2.82 10.34
N GLY A 44 -9.94 -2.01 9.30
CA GLY A 44 -8.86 -1.33 8.59
C GLY A 44 -8.20 -2.17 7.49
N VAL A 45 -7.16 -1.61 6.86
CA VAL A 45 -6.45 -2.21 5.72
C VAL A 45 -5.03 -2.60 6.11
N GLY A 46 -4.67 -3.87 5.92
CA GLY A 46 -3.30 -4.37 5.99
C GLY A 46 -2.61 -4.20 4.64
N ILE A 47 -1.35 -3.75 4.65
CA ILE A 47 -0.57 -3.45 3.45
C ILE A 47 0.83 -4.08 3.61
N TRP A 48 1.22 -4.97 2.69
CA TRP A 48 2.46 -5.77 2.77
C TRP A 48 3.41 -5.48 1.61
N PRO A 49 4.10 -4.33 1.60
CA PRO A 49 5.08 -4.01 0.57
C PRO A 49 6.37 -4.82 0.69
N TYR A 50 6.71 -5.39 1.87
CA TYR A 50 7.98 -6.12 2.06
C TYR A 50 8.13 -7.37 1.20
N SER A 51 7.04 -7.86 0.59
CA SER A 51 7.08 -8.99 -0.34
C SER A 51 7.67 -8.60 -1.70
N LEU A 52 7.80 -7.29 -1.96
CA LEU A 52 8.35 -6.74 -3.19
C LEU A 52 9.87 -6.65 -3.11
N GLU A 53 10.54 -7.18 -4.12
CA GLU A 53 12.00 -7.10 -4.23
C GLU A 53 12.41 -5.79 -4.91
N PHE A 54 12.86 -4.82 -4.11
CA PHE A 54 13.40 -3.54 -4.57
C PHE A 54 14.76 -3.23 -3.95
N ASP A 55 15.52 -2.33 -4.57
CA ASP A 55 16.65 -1.71 -3.90
C ASP A 55 16.18 -0.84 -2.71
N THR A 56 17.06 -0.65 -1.73
CA THR A 56 16.73 0.07 -0.49
C THR A 56 16.16 1.47 -0.72
N ALA A 57 16.64 2.20 -1.73
CA ALA A 57 16.20 3.57 -1.99
C ALA A 57 14.78 3.58 -2.59
N THR A 58 14.53 2.76 -3.61
CA THR A 58 13.19 2.64 -4.23
C THR A 58 12.16 2.12 -3.23
N TYR A 59 12.54 1.16 -2.38
CA TYR A 59 11.67 0.64 -1.34
C TYR A 59 11.30 1.72 -0.31
N ALA A 60 12.28 2.49 0.17
CA ALA A 60 12.03 3.59 1.09
C ALA A 60 11.11 4.66 0.46
N ASP A 61 11.32 5.00 -0.81
CA ASP A 61 10.47 5.93 -1.57
C ASP A 61 9.02 5.43 -1.68
N LEU A 62 8.82 4.13 -1.94
CA LEU A 62 7.51 3.50 -2.00
C LEU A 62 6.82 3.51 -0.63
N LEU A 63 7.54 3.22 0.46
CA LEU A 63 6.98 3.30 1.81
C LEU A 63 6.46 4.69 2.16
N VAL A 64 7.16 5.75 1.75
CA VAL A 64 6.70 7.14 1.93
C VAL A 64 5.39 7.39 1.17
N ALA A 65 5.28 6.90 -0.07
CA ALA A 65 4.07 7.02 -0.87
C ALA A 65 2.89 6.26 -0.23
N LEU A 66 3.11 5.00 0.14
CA LEU A 66 2.09 4.15 0.77
C LEU A 66 1.63 4.70 2.12
N ARG A 67 2.54 5.22 2.94
CA ARG A 67 2.19 5.86 4.22
C ARG A 67 1.30 7.08 4.00
N SER A 68 1.67 7.92 3.03
CA SER A 68 0.90 9.13 2.72
C SER A 68 -0.49 8.79 2.21
N TRP A 69 -0.59 7.79 1.33
CA TRP A 69 -1.87 7.30 0.84
C TRP A 69 -2.72 6.64 1.94
N ALA A 70 -2.11 5.83 2.81
CA ALA A 70 -2.82 5.15 3.89
C ALA A 70 -3.37 6.16 4.93
N ALA A 71 -2.65 7.25 5.16
CA ALA A 71 -3.11 8.34 6.02
C ALA A 71 -4.30 9.13 5.43
N ASP A 72 -4.51 9.07 4.11
CA ASP A 72 -5.67 9.66 3.44
C ASP A 72 -6.90 8.72 3.44
N LEU A 73 -6.73 7.48 3.90
CA LEU A 73 -7.87 6.57 4.10
C LEU A 73 -8.67 7.03 5.32
N ASP A 74 -9.99 7.03 5.19
CA ASP A 74 -10.90 7.18 6.32
C ASP A 74 -11.05 5.84 7.08
N ALA A 75 -9.92 5.18 7.34
CA ALA A 75 -9.85 3.85 7.97
C ALA A 75 -8.47 3.64 8.63
N ASP A 76 -8.44 2.78 9.64
CA ASP A 76 -7.18 2.33 10.25
C ASP A 76 -6.33 1.56 9.24
N TYR A 77 -5.01 1.65 9.36
CA TYR A 77 -4.11 0.92 8.47
C TYR A 77 -2.97 0.24 9.22
N ARG A 78 -2.43 -0.83 8.61
CA ARG A 78 -1.15 -1.41 9.02
C ARG A 78 -0.24 -1.55 7.82
N LEU A 79 0.80 -0.72 7.77
CA LEU A 79 1.83 -0.76 6.75
C LEU A 79 3.01 -1.59 7.25
N TYR A 80 3.12 -2.81 6.76
CA TYR A 80 4.19 -3.73 7.15
C TYR A 80 5.49 -3.39 6.43
N VAL A 81 6.37 -2.64 7.10
CA VAL A 81 7.70 -2.26 6.57
C VAL A 81 8.66 -3.46 6.52
N SER A 82 8.40 -4.46 7.37
CA SER A 82 9.06 -5.77 7.38
C SER A 82 8.04 -6.85 7.75
N ARG A 83 8.47 -8.12 7.80
CA ARG A 83 7.61 -9.25 8.19
C ARG A 83 7.04 -9.10 9.61
N ASP A 84 7.82 -8.51 10.52
CA ASP A 84 7.51 -8.46 11.95
C ASP A 84 7.21 -7.05 12.46
N GLU A 85 7.43 -6.02 11.63
CA GLU A 85 7.24 -4.63 11.99
C GLU A 85 6.24 -3.94 11.05
N PHE A 86 5.29 -3.21 11.63
CA PHE A 86 4.34 -2.40 10.90
C PHE A 86 4.16 -1.02 11.55
N GLU A 87 3.74 -0.08 10.71
CA GLU A 87 3.32 1.27 11.11
C GLU A 87 1.79 1.36 11.02
N THR A 88 1.18 2.17 11.88
CA THR A 88 -0.28 2.42 11.95
C THR A 88 -0.51 3.89 12.28
N ASN A 89 -1.72 4.38 11.98
CA ASN A 89 -2.25 5.64 12.52
C ASN A 89 -2.60 5.53 14.01
#